data_AF-A0A2K3M4J4-F1
#
_entry.id   AF-A0A2K3M4J4-F1
#
_cell.length_a   1.000
_cell.length_b   1.000
_cell.length_c   1.000
_cell.angle_alpha   90.00
_cell.angle_beta   90.00
_cell.angle_gamma   90.00
#
_symmetry.space_group_name_H-M   'P 1'
#
loop_
_entity.id
_entity.type
_entity.pdbx_description
1 polymer ?
#
loop_
_entity_poly.entity_id
_entity_poly.type
_entity_poly.pdbx_seq_one_letter_code
_entity_poly.pdbx_strand_id
1 'polypeptide(L)'
;MFQSKEEEFNGRVREFESKEKDFEGRVREFQSKEKDFEEARKFEVKRLEVQMEDLKSKENQCEGQAKELELIDSHYEALIKLSEEEIESDDQSSLTIDGRSLQLLPSDRTEILDNLQGLSDPSKVVLDIIQNPIFRMGDNAVIIGDSHILLLEQLMRISPHIEPHVREEAMKLALHLKSNISENTENSVVVVGFLLLLSIYGLAPSFDEDEVYKLFGFAAQHKITVELFGTLGFADKAS
;
A
#
# COMPACT_ATOMS: atom_id res chain seq x y z
N MET A 1 78.09 -40.91 33.56
CA MET A 1 77.20 -40.92 32.37
C MET A 1 75.74 -41.23 32.74
N PHE A 2 75.46 -42.19 33.63
CA PHE A 2 74.09 -42.54 34.03
C PHE A 2 73.34 -41.45 34.80
N GLN A 3 73.94 -40.84 35.83
CA GLN A 3 73.30 -39.78 36.64
C GLN A 3 72.85 -38.56 35.81
N SER A 4 73.66 -38.10 34.86
CA SER A 4 73.31 -36.96 34.00
C SER A 4 72.12 -37.27 33.07
N LYS A 5 71.96 -38.52 32.61
CA LYS A 5 70.78 -38.94 31.83
C LYS A 5 69.52 -39.06 32.69
N GLU A 6 69.67 -39.43 33.95
CA GLU A 6 68.56 -39.52 34.92
C GLU A 6 68.03 -38.13 35.30
N GLU A 7 68.92 -37.15 35.52
CA GLU A 7 68.53 -35.75 35.75
C GLU A 7 67.83 -35.12 34.54
N GLU A 8 68.32 -35.38 33.32
CA GLU A 8 67.68 -34.93 32.08
C GLU A 8 66.27 -35.55 31.92
N PHE A 9 66.15 -36.85 32.20
CA PHE A 9 64.86 -37.55 32.16
C PHE A 9 63.86 -36.95 33.17
N ASN A 10 64.28 -36.73 34.41
CA ASN A 10 63.44 -36.11 35.45
C ASN A 10 63.07 -34.64 35.11
N GLY A 11 63.94 -33.93 34.38
CA GLY A 11 63.63 -32.63 33.81
C GLY A 11 62.47 -32.71 32.80
N ARG A 12 62.55 -33.64 31.85
CA ARG A 12 61.49 -33.85 30.84
C ARG A 12 60.18 -34.32 31.44
N VAL A 13 60.20 -35.19 32.46
CA VAL A 13 58.98 -35.65 33.14
C VAL A 13 58.24 -34.46 33.76
N ARG A 14 58.94 -33.58 34.48
CA ARG A 14 58.32 -32.36 35.06
C ARG A 14 57.78 -31.40 33.99
N GLU A 15 58.47 -31.28 32.85
CA GLU A 15 57.98 -30.49 31.73
C GLU A 15 56.68 -31.08 31.15
N PHE A 16 56.62 -32.41 30.98
CA PHE A 16 55.41 -33.10 30.52
C PHE A 16 54.24 -32.95 31.51
N GLU A 17 54.48 -33.12 32.81
CA GLU A 17 53.48 -32.92 33.86
C GLU A 17 52.93 -31.49 33.87
N SER A 18 53.80 -30.48 33.66
CA SER A 18 53.36 -29.08 33.56
C SER A 18 52.50 -28.86 32.31
N LYS A 19 52.89 -29.43 31.16
CA LYS A 19 52.10 -29.33 29.92
C LYS A 19 50.76 -30.03 30.04
N GLU A 20 50.70 -31.19 30.70
CA GLU A 20 49.46 -31.93 30.94
C GLU A 20 48.45 -31.09 31.75
N LYS A 21 48.91 -30.42 32.81
CA LYS A 21 48.07 -29.51 33.60
C LYS A 21 47.57 -28.31 32.79
N ASP A 22 48.42 -27.72 31.95
CA ASP A 22 48.02 -26.64 31.04
C ASP A 22 46.97 -27.11 30.03
N PHE A 23 47.14 -28.30 29.44
CA PHE A 23 46.15 -28.90 28.54
C PHE A 23 44.83 -29.16 29.25
N GLU A 24 44.84 -29.70 30.47
CA GLU A 24 43.64 -29.91 31.28
C GLU A 24 42.93 -28.59 31.59
N GLY A 25 43.68 -27.51 31.84
CA GLY A 25 43.16 -26.15 31.97
C GLY A 25 42.44 -25.68 30.70
N ARG A 26 43.08 -25.82 29.54
CA ARG A 26 42.49 -25.45 28.23
C ARG A 26 41.24 -26.27 27.90
N VAL A 27 41.23 -27.57 28.20
CA VAL A 27 40.06 -28.44 27.97
C VAL A 27 38.87 -27.94 28.79
N ARG A 28 39.07 -27.57 30.05
CA ARG A 28 38.00 -27.00 30.89
C ARG A 28 37.49 -25.66 30.35
N GLU A 29 38.38 -24.80 29.87
CA GLU A 29 37.99 -23.52 29.24
C GLU A 29 37.14 -23.74 27.99
N PHE A 30 37.56 -24.66 27.10
CA PHE A 30 36.79 -25.00 25.90
C PHE A 30 35.41 -25.58 26.24
N GLN A 31 35.32 -26.46 27.23
CA GLN A 31 34.03 -27.01 27.70
C GLN A 31 33.10 -25.92 28.25
N SER A 32 33.64 -24.91 28.93
CA SER A 32 32.83 -23.77 29.39
C SER A 32 32.30 -22.96 28.20
N LYS A 33 33.17 -22.62 27.24
CA LYS A 33 32.77 -21.87 26.04
C LYS A 33 31.74 -22.63 25.21
N GLU A 34 31.87 -23.94 25.07
CA GLU A 34 30.91 -24.78 24.36
C GLU A 34 29.51 -24.69 24.99
N LYS A 35 29.42 -24.72 26.32
CA LYS A 35 28.15 -24.52 27.04
C LYS A 35 27.56 -23.13 26.80
N ASP A 36 28.39 -22.08 26.88
CA ASP A 36 27.94 -20.70 26.64
C ASP A 36 27.39 -20.54 25.22
N PHE A 37 28.05 -21.15 24.23
CA PHE A 37 27.59 -21.16 22.83
C PHE A 37 26.27 -21.92 22.67
N GLU A 38 26.10 -23.04 23.36
CA GLU A 38 24.87 -23.83 23.30
C GLU A 38 23.69 -23.09 23.92
N GLU A 39 23.90 -22.38 25.03
CA GLU A 39 22.90 -21.49 25.62
C GLU A 39 22.55 -20.32 24.70
N ALA A 40 23.55 -19.67 24.10
CA ALA A 40 23.34 -18.58 23.14
C ALA A 40 22.52 -19.05 21.93
N ARG A 41 22.84 -20.22 21.37
CA ARG A 41 22.09 -20.82 20.26
C ARG A 41 20.65 -21.13 20.65
N LYS A 42 20.42 -21.64 21.88
CA LYS A 42 19.07 -21.91 22.39
C LYS A 42 18.23 -20.64 22.52
N PHE A 43 18.84 -19.55 22.95
CA PHE A 43 18.16 -18.24 23.01
C PHE A 43 17.80 -17.74 21.60
N GLU A 44 18.72 -17.87 20.65
CA GLU A 44 18.52 -17.49 19.26
C GLU A 44 17.38 -18.25 18.59
N VAL A 45 17.33 -19.58 18.78
CA VAL A 45 16.24 -20.43 18.26
C VAL A 45 14.89 -19.98 18.81
N LYS A 46 14.78 -19.72 20.12
CA LYS A 46 13.54 -19.21 20.72
C LYS A 46 13.13 -17.85 20.17
N ARG A 47 14.09 -16.97 19.90
CA ARG A 47 13.81 -15.67 19.28
C ARG A 47 13.23 -15.84 17.89
N LEU A 48 13.81 -16.73 17.08
CA LEU A 48 13.33 -17.04 15.74
C LEU A 48 11.95 -17.71 15.76
N GLU A 49 11.68 -18.60 16.72
CA GLU A 49 10.35 -19.21 16.89
C GLU A 49 9.26 -18.15 17.11
N VAL A 50 9.49 -17.17 17.98
CA VAL A 50 8.54 -16.07 18.23
C VAL A 50 8.33 -15.23 16.97
N GLN A 51 9.40 -14.92 16.22
CA GLN A 51 9.29 -14.19 14.95
C GLN A 51 8.54 -14.98 13.89
N MET A 52 8.72 -16.31 13.83
CA MET A 52 8.01 -17.18 12.89
C MET A 52 6.50 -17.18 13.16
N GLU A 53 6.09 -17.20 14.43
CA GLU A 53 4.66 -17.17 14.78
C GLU A 53 4.01 -15.82 14.42
N ASP A 54 4.72 -14.70 14.63
CA ASP A 54 4.28 -13.37 14.19
C ASP A 54 4.13 -13.29 12.66
N LEU A 55 5.12 -13.78 11.91
CA LEU A 55 5.07 -13.83 10.45
C LEU A 55 3.93 -14.72 9.95
N LYS A 56 3.70 -15.87 10.59
CA LYS A 56 2.60 -16.77 10.25
C LYS A 56 1.24 -16.12 10.48
N SER A 57 1.08 -15.36 11.57
CA SER A 57 -0.14 -14.58 11.80
C SER A 57 -0.35 -13.53 10.71
N LYS A 58 0.71 -12.85 10.26
CA LYS A 58 0.67 -11.87 9.17
C LYS A 58 0.35 -12.50 7.82
N GLU A 59 0.90 -13.68 7.53
CA GLU A 59 0.59 -14.45 6.32
C GLU A 59 -0.90 -14.80 6.25
N ASN A 60 -1.48 -15.32 7.34
CA ASN A 60 -2.91 -15.61 7.41
C ASN A 60 -3.79 -14.37 7.21
N GLN A 61 -3.33 -13.21 7.72
CA GLN A 61 -4.01 -11.94 7.50
C GLN A 61 -3.99 -11.54 6.02
N CYS A 62 -2.82 -11.63 5.35
CA CYS A 62 -2.70 -11.37 3.92
C CYS A 62 -3.52 -12.36 3.07
N GLU A 63 -3.58 -13.64 3.46
CA GLU A 63 -4.40 -14.64 2.76
C GLU A 63 -5.90 -14.32 2.87
N GLY A 64 -6.36 -13.85 4.04
CA GLY A 64 -7.72 -13.35 4.22
C GLY A 64 -8.03 -12.16 3.30
N GLN A 65 -7.10 -11.21 3.21
CA GLN A 65 -7.23 -10.04 2.33
C GLN A 65 -7.18 -10.40 0.84
N ALA A 66 -6.37 -11.39 0.45
CA ALA A 66 -6.31 -11.86 -0.93
C ALA A 66 -7.65 -12.47 -1.39
N LYS A 67 -8.32 -13.22 -0.50
CA LYS A 67 -9.66 -13.77 -0.79
C LYS A 67 -10.73 -12.68 -0.89
N GLU A 68 -10.62 -11.62 -0.09
CA GLU A 68 -11.53 -10.47 -0.19
C GLU A 68 -11.31 -9.67 -1.49
N LEU A 69 -10.06 -9.53 -1.94
CA LEU A 69 -9.73 -8.96 -3.25
C LEU A 69 -10.24 -9.83 -4.40
N GLU A 70 -10.13 -11.15 -4.30
CA GLU A 70 -10.68 -12.08 -5.29
C GLU A 70 -12.21 -11.95 -5.36
N LEU A 71 -12.88 -11.73 -4.22
CA LEU A 71 -14.33 -11.45 -4.21
C LEU A 71 -14.66 -10.11 -4.87
N ILE A 72 -13.92 -9.03 -4.58
CA ILE A 72 -14.11 -7.72 -5.20
C ILE A 72 -13.85 -7.79 -6.70
N ASP A 73 -12.77 -8.43 -7.12
CA ASP A 73 -12.42 -8.64 -8.52
C ASP A 73 -13.47 -9.49 -9.23
N SER A 74 -13.98 -10.56 -8.60
CA SER A 74 -15.09 -11.35 -9.14
C SER A 74 -16.40 -10.56 -9.24
N HIS A 75 -16.65 -9.63 -8.30
CA HIS A 75 -17.81 -8.74 -8.36
C HIS A 75 -17.67 -7.75 -9.51
N TYR A 76 -16.47 -7.22 -9.76
CA TYR A 76 -16.16 -6.39 -10.92
C TYR A 76 -16.25 -7.18 -12.23
N GLU A 77 -15.72 -8.40 -12.31
CA GLU A 77 -15.84 -9.26 -13.49
C GLU A 77 -17.29 -9.69 -13.75
N ALA A 78 -18.08 -9.99 -12.72
CA ALA A 78 -19.50 -10.31 -12.87
C ALA A 78 -20.30 -9.10 -13.38
N LEU A 79 -19.98 -7.89 -12.93
CA LEU A 79 -20.54 -6.65 -13.46
C LEU A 79 -20.18 -6.48 -14.95
N ILE A 80 -18.93 -6.76 -15.33
CA ILE A 80 -18.49 -6.72 -16.74
C ILE A 80 -19.18 -7.81 -17.56
N LYS A 81 -19.34 -9.02 -17.04
CA LYS A 81 -19.90 -10.15 -17.79
C LYS A 81 -21.41 -10.04 -18.00
N LEU A 82 -22.14 -9.50 -17.02
CA LEU A 82 -23.57 -9.17 -17.18
C LEU A 82 -23.77 -8.10 -18.27
N SER A 83 -22.80 -7.22 -18.48
CA SER A 83 -22.83 -6.21 -19.54
C SER A 83 -22.62 -6.77 -20.96
N GLU A 84 -22.01 -7.96 -21.11
CA GLU A 84 -21.81 -8.60 -22.41
C GLU A 84 -23.00 -9.47 -22.84
N GLU A 85 -23.72 -10.08 -21.89
CA GLU A 85 -24.89 -10.94 -22.19
C GLU A 85 -26.17 -10.16 -22.56
N GLU A 86 -26.28 -8.86 -22.20
CA GLU A 86 -27.40 -8.01 -22.63
C GLU A 86 -27.24 -7.41 -24.05
N ILE A 87 -26.12 -7.64 -24.73
CA ILE A 87 -25.85 -7.11 -26.09
C ILE A 87 -26.49 -7.97 -27.20
N GLU A 88 -27.02 -9.16 -26.91
CA GLU A 88 -27.71 -9.99 -27.94
C GLU A 88 -29.20 -9.67 -28.14
N SER A 89 -29.77 -8.68 -27.45
CA SER A 89 -31.15 -8.24 -27.73
C SER A 89 -31.33 -6.71 -27.72
N ASP A 90 -30.79 -6.01 -28.71
CA ASP A 90 -31.68 -5.23 -29.55
C ASP A 90 -31.05 -4.85 -30.89
N ASP A 91 -31.91 -4.92 -31.90
CA ASP A 91 -31.62 -4.77 -33.31
C ASP A 91 -31.47 -3.29 -33.70
N GLN A 92 -30.51 -3.02 -34.57
CA GLN A 92 -30.33 -1.82 -35.42
C GLN A 92 -29.95 -0.47 -34.78
N SER A 93 -28.72 -0.03 -35.01
CA SER A 93 -28.47 1.09 -35.93
C SER A 93 -26.99 1.26 -36.29
N SER A 94 -26.81 1.70 -37.53
CA SER A 94 -25.61 1.78 -38.36
C SER A 94 -24.43 2.63 -37.87
N LEU A 95 -23.22 2.08 -38.04
CA LEU A 95 -22.05 2.60 -38.77
C LEU A 95 -21.70 4.11 -38.68
N THR A 96 -20.54 4.50 -38.12
CA THR A 96 -19.34 4.94 -38.89
C THR A 96 -18.12 5.26 -38.00
N ILE A 97 -16.95 5.07 -38.60
CA ILE A 97 -15.58 5.09 -38.08
C ILE A 97 -15.12 6.52 -37.75
N ASP A 98 -14.64 6.78 -36.53
CA ASP A 98 -13.50 7.68 -36.29
C ASP A 98 -12.79 7.36 -34.95
N GLY A 99 -11.49 7.64 -34.90
CA GLY A 99 -10.49 7.07 -34.01
C GLY A 99 -10.67 7.27 -32.51
N ARG A 100 -10.38 6.18 -31.79
CA ARG A 100 -10.06 6.01 -30.37
C ARG A 100 -9.69 7.29 -29.61
N SER A 101 -10.53 7.62 -28.62
CA SER A 101 -10.07 7.99 -27.28
C SER A 101 -10.46 6.85 -26.33
N LEU A 102 -9.63 6.52 -25.34
CA LEU A 102 -10.06 5.76 -24.17
C LEU A 102 -10.97 6.65 -23.30
N GLN A 103 -12.05 7.15 -23.88
CA GLN A 103 -13.19 7.64 -23.12
C GLN A 103 -13.91 6.39 -22.63
N LEU A 104 -13.88 6.15 -21.31
CA LEU A 104 -14.84 5.26 -20.67
C LEU A 104 -16.22 5.57 -21.25
N LEU A 105 -16.93 4.54 -21.67
CA LEU A 105 -18.18 4.69 -22.39
C LEU A 105 -19.20 5.43 -21.48
N PRO A 106 -20.16 6.17 -22.05
CA PRO A 106 -21.25 6.78 -21.30
C PRO A 106 -22.01 5.79 -20.40
N SER A 107 -21.98 4.49 -20.74
CA SER A 107 -22.58 3.40 -19.94
C SER A 107 -21.91 3.26 -18.58
N ASP A 108 -20.58 3.14 -18.53
CA ASP A 108 -19.80 2.92 -17.31
C ASP A 108 -20.04 3.99 -16.25
N ARG A 109 -20.20 5.26 -16.67
CA ARG A 109 -20.48 6.39 -15.76
C ARG A 109 -21.91 6.37 -15.22
N THR A 110 -22.87 5.88 -16.00
CA THR A 110 -24.30 5.86 -15.65
C THR A 110 -24.58 4.68 -14.72
N GLU A 111 -23.95 3.52 -14.97
CA GLU A 111 -24.13 2.31 -14.16
C GLU A 111 -23.45 2.41 -12.78
N ILE A 112 -22.24 3.00 -12.68
CA ILE A 112 -21.61 3.27 -11.37
C ILE A 112 -22.48 4.23 -10.54
N LEU A 113 -23.11 5.21 -11.20
CA LEU A 113 -24.01 6.17 -10.56
C LEU A 113 -25.24 5.47 -9.97
N ASP A 114 -25.89 4.61 -10.75
CA ASP A 114 -27.09 3.85 -10.34
C ASP A 114 -26.76 2.89 -9.18
N ASN A 115 -25.59 2.23 -9.23
CA ASN A 115 -25.12 1.35 -8.16
C ASN A 115 -24.83 2.11 -6.85
N LEU A 116 -24.17 3.27 -6.92
CA LEU A 116 -23.93 4.11 -5.74
C LEU A 116 -25.24 4.66 -5.15
N GLN A 117 -26.21 4.99 -6.00
CA GLN A 117 -27.50 5.50 -5.58
C GLN A 117 -28.33 4.45 -4.82
N GLY A 118 -28.10 3.16 -5.07
CA GLY A 118 -28.73 2.04 -4.36
C GLY A 118 -28.14 1.73 -2.98
N LEU A 119 -27.00 2.34 -2.61
CA LEU A 119 -26.36 2.10 -1.32
C LEU A 119 -27.02 2.90 -0.19
N SER A 120 -27.01 2.31 1.01
CA SER A 120 -27.57 2.99 2.21
C SER A 120 -26.73 4.17 2.68
N ASP A 121 -25.40 4.12 2.50
CA ASP A 121 -24.48 5.22 2.82
C ASP A 121 -23.34 5.26 1.80
N PRO A 122 -23.59 5.79 0.59
CA PRO A 122 -22.58 5.85 -0.47
C PRO A 122 -21.40 6.73 -0.10
N SER A 123 -21.59 7.72 0.79
CA SER A 123 -20.51 8.59 1.25
C SER A 123 -19.50 7.83 2.11
N LYS A 124 -19.99 7.03 3.07
CA LYS A 124 -19.13 6.21 3.91
C LYS A 124 -18.44 5.11 3.12
N VAL A 125 -19.15 4.43 2.22
CA VAL A 125 -18.58 3.34 1.41
C VAL A 125 -17.43 3.84 0.53
N VAL A 126 -17.62 4.96 -0.19
CA VAL A 126 -16.55 5.55 -1.02
C VAL A 126 -15.38 6.01 -0.16
N LEU A 127 -15.66 6.58 1.02
CA LEU A 127 -14.62 7.00 1.95
C LEU A 127 -13.79 5.80 2.46
N ASP A 128 -14.44 4.69 2.78
CA ASP A 128 -13.79 3.45 3.23
C ASP A 128 -12.93 2.82 2.13
N ILE A 129 -13.40 2.86 0.87
CA ILE A 129 -12.62 2.40 -0.30
C ILE A 129 -11.33 3.21 -0.44
N ILE A 130 -11.41 4.54 -0.37
CA ILE A 130 -10.24 5.42 -0.53
C ILE A 130 -9.25 5.26 0.63
N GLN A 131 -9.75 5.05 1.85
CA GLN A 131 -8.90 4.90 3.03
C GLN A 131 -8.32 3.49 3.19
N ASN A 132 -8.79 2.53 2.38
CA ASN A 132 -8.41 1.13 2.49
C ASN A 132 -6.88 0.98 2.44
N PRO A 133 -6.24 0.42 3.49
CA PRO A 133 -4.79 0.26 3.58
C PRO A 133 -4.17 -0.54 2.42
N ILE A 134 -4.96 -1.36 1.73
CA ILE A 134 -4.50 -2.18 0.60
C ILE A 134 -4.06 -1.32 -0.59
N PHE A 135 -4.66 -0.13 -0.78
CA PHE A 135 -4.23 0.83 -1.80
C PHE A 135 -3.08 1.76 -1.32
N ARG A 136 -2.54 1.55 -0.12
CA ARG A 136 -1.36 2.28 0.39
C ARG A 136 -0.10 1.52 0.05
N MET A 137 0.68 2.04 -0.91
CA MET A 137 2.00 1.48 -1.24
C MET A 137 3.06 2.13 -0.35
N GLY A 138 3.55 1.42 0.67
CA GLY A 138 4.65 1.87 1.54
C GLY A 138 4.23 2.66 2.79
N ASP A 139 5.18 3.40 3.37
CA ASP A 139 5.00 4.15 4.62
C ASP A 139 3.95 5.27 4.47
N ASN A 140 2.71 4.95 4.83
CA ASN A 140 1.61 5.86 5.17
C ASN A 140 1.00 6.76 4.10
N ALA A 141 1.53 6.89 2.88
CA ALA A 141 0.92 7.74 1.86
C ALA A 141 -0.41 7.15 1.34
N VAL A 142 -1.54 7.85 1.58
CA VAL A 142 -2.79 7.61 0.84
C VAL A 142 -2.56 8.07 -0.60
N ILE A 143 -2.68 7.15 -1.55
CA ILE A 143 -2.53 7.45 -2.98
C ILE A 143 -3.93 7.53 -3.58
N ILE A 144 -4.36 8.74 -3.93
CA ILE A 144 -5.52 8.91 -4.80
C ILE A 144 -5.06 8.66 -6.23
N GLY A 145 -5.74 7.73 -6.90
CA GLY A 145 -5.57 7.40 -8.31
C GLY A 145 -6.84 7.66 -9.12
N ASP A 146 -6.77 7.46 -10.44
CA ASP A 146 -7.87 7.80 -11.36
C ASP A 146 -9.19 7.07 -11.07
N SER A 147 -9.14 5.82 -10.61
CA SER A 147 -10.33 5.06 -10.18
C SER A 147 -11.04 5.72 -8.99
N HIS A 148 -10.27 6.24 -8.04
CA HIS A 148 -10.80 6.97 -6.88
C HIS A 148 -11.40 8.32 -7.30
N ILE A 149 -10.79 9.02 -8.27
CA ILE A 149 -11.35 10.24 -8.86
C ILE A 149 -12.71 9.95 -9.49
N LEU A 150 -12.81 8.87 -10.26
CA LEU A 150 -14.08 8.48 -10.89
C LEU A 150 -15.18 8.24 -9.86
N LEU A 151 -14.89 7.50 -8.78
CA LEU A 151 -15.84 7.27 -7.69
C LEU A 151 -16.27 8.57 -7.00
N LEU A 152 -15.32 9.47 -6.72
CA LEU A 152 -15.61 10.78 -6.13
C LEU A 152 -16.43 11.66 -7.06
N GLU A 153 -16.18 11.65 -8.37
CA GLU A 153 -16.99 12.36 -9.36
C GLU A 153 -18.44 11.86 -9.36
N GLN A 154 -18.66 10.55 -9.28
CA GLN A 154 -20.02 10.00 -9.20
C GLN A 154 -20.69 10.32 -7.86
N LEU A 155 -19.96 10.23 -6.76
CA LEU A 155 -20.45 10.62 -5.44
C LEU A 155 -20.85 12.10 -5.39
N MET A 156 -20.09 12.98 -6.05
CA MET A 156 -20.42 14.39 -6.20
C MET A 156 -21.72 14.60 -6.99
N ARG A 157 -21.96 13.78 -8.03
CA ARG A 157 -23.21 13.82 -8.81
C ARG A 157 -24.44 13.41 -8.01
N ILE A 158 -24.35 12.32 -7.24
CA ILE A 158 -25.48 11.87 -6.40
C ILE A 158 -25.71 12.78 -5.19
N SER A 159 -24.68 13.51 -4.74
CA SER A 159 -24.75 14.50 -3.65
C SER A 159 -25.50 13.98 -2.41
N PRO A 160 -25.03 12.89 -1.80
CA PRO A 160 -25.75 12.25 -0.71
C PRO A 160 -25.69 13.10 0.56
N HIS A 161 -26.59 12.82 1.51
CA HIS A 161 -26.48 13.43 2.83
C HIS A 161 -25.22 12.91 3.55
N ILE A 162 -24.40 13.84 4.05
CA ILE A 162 -23.15 13.49 4.72
C ILE A 162 -23.35 13.55 6.24
N GLU A 163 -23.37 12.36 6.84
CA GLU A 163 -23.45 12.20 8.29
C GLU A 163 -22.23 12.82 9.00
N PRO A 164 -22.40 13.38 10.22
CA PRO A 164 -21.31 14.08 10.91
C PRO A 164 -20.06 13.23 11.16
N HIS A 165 -20.24 11.95 11.48
CA HIS A 165 -19.13 11.03 11.74
C HIS A 165 -18.31 10.75 10.47
N VAL A 166 -18.98 10.57 9.32
CA VAL A 166 -18.35 10.40 8.01
C VAL A 166 -17.58 11.67 7.63
N ARG A 167 -18.14 12.84 7.94
CA ARG A 167 -17.47 14.13 7.72
C ARG A 167 -16.19 14.28 8.54
N GLU A 168 -16.18 13.82 9.79
CA GLU A 168 -14.99 13.83 10.64
C GLU A 168 -13.88 12.93 10.07
N GLU A 169 -14.25 11.75 9.58
CA GLU A 169 -13.29 10.85 8.91
C GLU A 169 -12.77 11.44 7.59
N ALA A 170 -13.65 12.03 6.79
CA ALA A 170 -13.26 12.73 5.57
C ALA A 170 -12.32 13.90 5.86
N MET A 171 -12.49 14.60 6.99
CA MET A 171 -11.56 15.63 7.44
C MET A 171 -10.16 15.07 7.72
N LYS A 172 -10.06 13.91 8.38
CA LYS A 172 -8.76 13.25 8.65
C LYS A 172 -8.06 12.91 7.34
N LEU A 173 -8.79 12.38 6.37
CA LEU A 173 -8.29 12.11 5.03
C LEU A 173 -7.87 13.38 4.29
N ALA A 174 -8.66 14.46 4.35
CA ALA A 174 -8.35 15.74 3.72
C ALA A 174 -7.04 16.34 4.26
N LEU A 175 -6.84 16.30 5.58
CA LEU A 175 -5.60 16.77 6.21
C LEU A 175 -4.40 15.93 5.75
N HIS A 176 -4.57 14.62 5.64
CA HIS A 176 -3.53 13.72 5.16
C HIS A 176 -3.13 14.02 3.71
N LEU A 177 -4.11 14.21 2.82
CA LEU A 177 -3.88 14.59 1.42
C LEU A 177 -3.24 15.98 1.32
N LYS A 178 -3.65 16.94 2.14
CA LYS A 178 -3.06 18.28 2.18
C LYS A 178 -1.56 18.24 2.52
N SER A 179 -1.17 17.44 3.52
CA SER A 179 0.25 17.23 3.84
C SER A 179 1.00 16.63 2.65
N ASN A 180 0.44 15.62 1.98
CA ASN A 180 1.04 15.02 0.78
C ASN A 180 1.22 16.05 -0.36
N ILE A 181 0.21 16.88 -0.64
CA ILE A 181 0.30 17.94 -1.65
C ILE A 181 1.39 18.95 -1.32
N SER A 182 1.60 19.29 -0.04
CA SER A 182 2.66 20.21 0.38
C SER A 182 4.07 19.66 0.17
N GLU A 183 4.21 18.33 0.16
CA GLU A 183 5.48 17.63 -0.09
C GLU A 183 5.72 17.37 -1.59
N ASN A 184 4.65 17.24 -2.39
CA ASN A 184 4.73 16.93 -3.82
C ASN A 184 3.62 17.63 -4.64
N THR A 185 3.82 18.92 -4.93
CA THR A 185 2.84 19.77 -5.62
C THR A 185 2.60 19.41 -7.09
N GLU A 186 3.33 18.45 -7.67
CA GLU A 186 3.21 18.08 -9.09
C GLU A 186 2.11 17.05 -9.36
N ASN A 187 1.56 16.39 -8.33
CA ASN A 187 0.54 15.35 -8.51
C ASN A 187 -0.87 15.94 -8.67
N SER A 188 -1.26 16.23 -9.91
CA SER A 188 -2.57 16.76 -10.28
C SER A 188 -3.75 15.87 -9.87
N VAL A 189 -3.58 14.54 -9.90
CA VAL A 189 -4.62 13.59 -9.50
C VAL A 189 -4.93 13.71 -8.01
N VAL A 190 -3.90 13.79 -7.15
CA VAL A 190 -4.08 13.99 -5.70
C VAL A 190 -4.70 15.35 -5.39
N VAL A 191 -4.31 16.40 -6.12
CA VAL A 191 -4.93 17.74 -5.99
C VAL A 191 -6.42 17.70 -6.36
N VAL A 192 -6.79 17.08 -7.49
CA VAL A 192 -8.20 16.94 -7.89
C VAL A 192 -8.98 16.13 -6.87
N GLY A 193 -8.42 15.03 -6.38
CA GLY A 193 -9.03 14.20 -5.34
C GLY A 193 -9.29 14.96 -4.04
N PHE A 194 -8.32 15.75 -3.59
CA PHE A 194 -8.47 16.63 -2.43
C PHE A 194 -9.61 17.65 -2.63
N LEU A 195 -9.65 18.33 -3.78
CA LEU A 195 -10.69 19.32 -4.09
C LEU A 195 -12.09 18.69 -4.17
N LEU A 196 -12.21 17.49 -4.75
CA LEU A 196 -13.46 16.71 -4.75
C LEU A 196 -13.89 16.35 -3.33
N LEU A 197 -12.97 15.92 -2.48
CA LEU A 197 -13.25 15.59 -1.08
C LEU A 197 -13.77 16.82 -0.30
N LEU A 198 -13.12 17.98 -0.47
CA LEU A 198 -13.58 19.22 0.16
C LEU A 198 -15.01 19.59 -0.26
N SER A 199 -15.32 19.38 -1.55
CA SER A 199 -16.60 19.73 -2.15
C SER A 199 -17.72 18.80 -1.68
N ILE A 200 -17.51 17.49 -1.75
CA ILE A 200 -18.52 16.47 -1.40
C ILE A 200 -18.85 16.50 0.09
N TYR A 201 -17.84 16.56 0.95
CA TYR A 201 -18.01 16.46 2.40
C TYR A 201 -18.19 17.84 3.07
N GLY A 202 -18.22 18.93 2.29
CA GLY A 202 -18.44 20.28 2.78
C GLY A 202 -17.34 20.77 3.73
N LEU A 203 -16.08 20.45 3.41
CA LEU A 203 -14.93 20.70 4.28
C LEU A 203 -14.19 22.01 3.97
N ALA A 204 -14.45 22.62 2.81
CA ALA A 204 -13.75 23.82 2.34
C ALA A 204 -13.60 24.95 3.39
N PRO A 205 -14.62 25.25 4.24
CA PRO A 205 -14.50 26.30 5.26
C PRO A 205 -13.44 26.02 6.36
N SER A 206 -12.91 24.81 6.44
CA SER A 206 -11.89 24.42 7.42
C SER A 206 -10.46 24.64 6.92
N PHE A 207 -10.30 25.14 5.70
CA PHE A 207 -9.01 25.34 5.04
C PHE A 207 -8.82 26.81 4.66
N ASP A 208 -7.56 27.19 4.47
CA ASP A 208 -7.21 28.52 3.96
C ASP A 208 -7.72 28.71 2.52
N GLU A 209 -8.50 29.77 2.31
CA GLU A 209 -9.19 30.02 1.04
C GLU A 209 -8.20 30.29 -0.10
N ASP A 210 -7.13 31.04 0.16
CA ASP A 210 -6.12 31.38 -0.84
C ASP A 210 -5.32 30.14 -1.28
N GLU A 211 -5.00 29.24 -0.34
CA GLU A 211 -4.36 27.96 -0.64
C GLU A 211 -5.27 27.06 -1.48
N VAL A 212 -6.54 26.92 -1.10
CA VAL A 212 -7.52 26.11 -1.86
C VAL A 212 -7.72 26.70 -3.26
N TYR A 213 -7.78 28.02 -3.39
CA TYR A 213 -7.92 28.70 -4.68
C TYR A 213 -6.72 28.46 -5.61
N LYS A 214 -5.49 28.47 -5.07
CA LYS A 214 -4.28 28.13 -5.85
C LYS A 214 -4.32 26.69 -6.37
N LEU A 215 -4.78 25.75 -5.55
CA LEU A 215 -4.94 24.34 -5.94
C LEU A 215 -5.97 24.17 -7.06
N PHE A 216 -7.07 24.92 -7.03
CA PHE A 216 -8.02 24.98 -8.15
C PHE A 216 -7.36 25.47 -9.44
N GLY A 217 -6.58 26.55 -9.37
CA GLY A 217 -5.84 27.08 -10.51
C GLY A 217 -4.88 26.04 -11.10
N PHE A 218 -4.15 25.33 -10.24
CA PHE A 218 -3.25 24.26 -10.64
C PHE A 218 -3.98 23.10 -11.34
N ALA A 219 -5.07 22.60 -10.75
CA ALA A 219 -5.87 21.52 -11.33
C ALA A 219 -6.46 21.90 -12.71
N ALA A 220 -6.96 23.13 -12.84
CA ALA A 220 -7.48 23.65 -14.10
C ALA A 220 -6.39 23.77 -15.17
N GLN A 221 -5.21 24.29 -14.80
CA GLN A 221 -4.08 24.42 -15.71
C GLN A 221 -3.57 23.05 -16.19
N HIS A 222 -3.47 22.07 -15.28
CA HIS A 222 -3.09 20.72 -15.64
C HIS A 222 -4.06 20.10 -16.66
N LYS A 223 -5.38 20.23 -16.42
CA LYS A 223 -6.40 19.75 -17.36
C LYS A 223 -6.25 20.36 -18.76
N ILE A 224 -6.12 21.68 -18.84
CA ILE A 224 -5.93 22.39 -20.12
C ILE A 224 -4.65 21.92 -20.81
N THR A 225 -3.57 21.75 -20.05
CA THR A 225 -2.28 21.31 -20.58
C THR A 225 -2.40 19.90 -21.18
N VAL A 226 -3.01 18.96 -20.47
CA VAL A 226 -3.23 17.59 -20.96
C VAL A 226 -4.08 17.57 -22.24
N GLU A 227 -5.19 18.31 -22.27
CA GLU A 227 -6.05 18.41 -23.45
C GLU A 227 -5.27 19.00 -24.65
N LEU A 228 -4.48 20.04 -24.41
CA LEU A 228 -3.64 20.66 -25.43
C LEU A 228 -2.58 19.69 -25.97
N PHE A 229 -1.90 18.94 -25.10
CA PHE A 229 -0.96 17.88 -25.50
C PHE A 229 -1.61 16.81 -26.39
N GLY A 230 -2.85 16.40 -26.05
CA GLY A 230 -3.64 15.47 -26.85
C GLY A 230 -3.97 16.03 -28.24
N THR A 231 -4.50 17.26 -28.32
CA THR A 231 -4.86 17.90 -29.60
C THR A 231 -3.66 18.17 -30.51
N LEU A 232 -2.47 18.39 -29.93
CA LEU A 232 -1.22 18.59 -30.68
C LEU A 232 -0.60 17.29 -31.18
N GLY A 233 -1.19 16.13 -30.88
CA GLY A 233 -0.67 14.82 -31.30
C GLY A 233 0.61 14.41 -30.57
N PHE A 234 0.85 14.95 -29.37
CA PHE A 234 2.02 14.59 -28.54
C PHE A 234 1.77 13.39 -27.62
N ALA A 235 0.54 12.86 -27.57
CA ALA A 235 0.17 11.73 -26.72
C ALA A 235 1.02 10.47 -26.98
N ASP A 236 1.44 10.22 -28.23
CA ASP A 236 2.22 9.03 -28.62
C ASP A 236 3.74 9.15 -28.34
N LYS A 237 4.22 10.30 -27.87
CA LYS A 237 5.66 10.55 -27.62
C LYS A 237 6.07 10.51 -26.14
N ALA A 238 5.11 10.26 -25.25
CA ALA A 238 5.32 10.29 -23.80
C ALA A 238 5.42 8.89 -23.15
N SER A 239 5.62 7.82 -23.93
CA SER A 239 5.97 6.48 -23.39
C SER A 239 7.43 6.37 -23.00
#